data_AF-A0A1A3I1L1-F1
#
_entry.id   AF-A0A1A3I1L1-F1
#
_cell.length_a   1.000
_cell.length_b   1.000
_cell.length_c   1.000
_cell.angle_alpha   90.00
_cell.angle_beta   90.00
_cell.angle_gamma   90.00
#
_symmetry.space_group_name_H-M   'P 1'
#
loop_
_entity.id
_entity.type
_entity.pdbx_description
1 polymer ?
#
loop_
_entity_poly.entity_id
_entity_poly.type
_entity_poly.pdbx_seq_one_letter_code
_entity_poly.pdbx_strand_id
1 'polypeptide(L)'
;MERARSLTYAAAHATDWTAAALAKAAAGDAALRCARTCVQVHGALGQTWEHDAHLYMRHAWQCAALLGDSRALYHEVGRRFAGAAT
;
A
#
# COMPACT_ATOMS: atom_id res chain seq x y z
N MET A 1 -4.89 -7.29 -1.77
CA MET A 1 -6.17 -6.79 -1.24
C MET A 1 -6.45 -7.36 0.15
N GLU A 2 -6.67 -8.66 0.31
CA GLU A 2 -7.14 -9.21 1.61
C GLU A 2 -6.21 -8.94 2.80
N ARG A 3 -4.89 -9.16 2.63
CA ARG A 3 -3.90 -8.81 3.66
C ARG A 3 -3.94 -7.33 4.06
N ALA A 4 -4.11 -6.42 3.10
CA ALA A 4 -4.19 -4.99 3.38
C ALA A 4 -5.43 -4.63 4.19
N ARG A 5 -6.57 -5.24 3.85
CA ARG A 5 -7.84 -5.08 4.57
C ARG A 5 -7.71 -5.52 6.03
N SER A 6 -7.20 -6.74 6.25
CA SER A 6 -6.99 -7.29 7.60
C SER A 6 -6.06 -6.42 8.45
N LEU A 7 -4.91 -6.00 7.90
CA LEU A 7 -3.97 -5.14 8.63
C LEU A 7 -4.53 -3.74 8.91
N THR A 8 -5.33 -3.18 8.00
CA THR A 8 -5.98 -1.87 8.22
C THR A 8 -6.99 -1.95 9.36
N TYR A 9 -7.77 -3.04 9.44
CA TYR A 9 -8.66 -3.28 10.56
C TYR A 9 -7.89 -3.45 11.88
N ALA A 10 -6.78 -4.20 11.86
CA ALA A 10 -5.92 -4.34 13.03
C ALA A 10 -5.33 -2.99 13.49
N ALA A 11 -4.89 -2.13 12.57
CA ALA A 11 -4.38 -0.80 12.87
C ALA A 11 -5.45 0.13 13.47
N ALA A 12 -6.69 0.04 12.99
CA ALA A 12 -7.81 0.78 13.55
C ALA A 12 -8.12 0.35 14.99
N HIS A 13 -7.85 -0.91 15.35
CA HIS A 13 -8.10 -1.44 16.69
C HIS A 13 -6.95 -1.19 17.67
N ALA A 14 -5.70 -1.45 17.26
CA ALA A 14 -4.54 -1.40 18.16
C ALA A 14 -3.93 0.00 18.28
N THR A 15 -4.20 0.91 17.32
CA THR A 15 -3.71 2.31 17.29
C THR A 15 -2.22 2.51 17.62
N ASP A 16 -1.40 1.48 17.39
CA ASP A 16 0.05 1.53 17.59
C ASP A 16 0.78 1.76 16.26
N TRP A 17 2.05 2.19 16.37
CA TRP A 17 2.87 2.51 15.20
C TRP A 17 3.12 1.28 14.31
N THR A 18 3.31 0.10 14.88
CA THR A 18 3.62 -1.13 14.14
C THR A 18 2.43 -1.57 13.30
N ALA A 19 1.23 -1.56 13.88
CA ALA A 19 0.00 -1.88 13.18
C ALA A 19 -0.26 -0.85 12.06
N ALA A 20 -0.08 0.44 12.32
CA ALA A 20 -0.20 1.50 11.32
C ALA A 20 0.81 1.33 10.16
N ALA A 21 2.08 1.04 10.47
CA ALA A 21 3.14 0.84 9.48
C ALA A 21 2.87 -0.38 8.58
N LEU A 22 2.45 -1.51 9.17
CA LEU A 22 2.10 -2.72 8.45
C LEU A 22 0.87 -2.51 7.55
N ALA A 23 -0.16 -1.83 8.06
CA ALA A 23 -1.36 -1.48 7.29
C ALA A 23 -1.02 -0.59 6.10
N LYS A 24 -0.25 0.48 6.33
CA LYS A 24 0.21 1.40 5.28
C LYS A 24 0.95 0.67 4.19
N ALA A 25 1.98 -0.11 4.54
CA ALA A 25 2.80 -0.84 3.58
C ALA A 25 1.95 -1.80 2.73
N ALA A 26 1.07 -2.58 3.38
CA ALA A 26 0.21 -3.53 2.67
C ALA A 26 -0.84 -2.83 1.78
N ALA A 27 -1.40 -1.70 2.21
CA ALA A 27 -2.34 -0.91 1.44
C ALA A 27 -1.68 -0.30 0.20
N GLY A 28 -0.47 0.25 0.33
CA GLY A 28 0.31 0.78 -0.79
C GLY A 28 0.59 -0.29 -1.86
N ASP A 29 1.07 -1.47 -1.45
CA ASP A 29 1.35 -2.59 -2.36
C ASP A 29 0.08 -3.11 -3.06
N ALA A 30 -1.04 -3.10 -2.34
CA ALA A 30 -2.33 -3.52 -2.88
C ALA A 30 -2.86 -2.52 -3.91
N ALA A 31 -2.85 -1.22 -3.59
CA ALA A 31 -3.30 -0.16 -4.50
C ALA A 31 -2.45 -0.13 -5.78
N LEU A 32 -1.13 -0.21 -5.66
CA LEU A 32 -0.23 -0.23 -6.82
C LEU A 32 -0.48 -1.43 -7.73
N ARG A 33 -0.61 -2.64 -7.16
CA ARG A 33 -0.91 -3.83 -7.97
C ARG A 33 -2.23 -3.68 -8.70
N CYS A 34 -3.29 -3.28 -8.01
CA CYS A 34 -4.61 -3.21 -8.62
C CYS A 34 -4.71 -2.13 -9.68
N ALA A 35 -4.15 -0.95 -9.45
CA ALA A 35 -4.11 0.11 -10.46
C ALA A 35 -3.27 -0.29 -11.68
N ARG A 36 -2.10 -0.93 -11.47
CA ARG A 36 -1.27 -1.46 -12.56
C ARG A 36 -2.00 -2.52 -13.38
N THR A 37 -2.64 -3.48 -12.72
CA THR A 37 -3.41 -4.52 -13.40
C THR A 37 -4.57 -3.91 -14.18
N CYS A 38 -5.26 -2.91 -13.62
CA CYS A 38 -6.33 -2.19 -14.32
C CYS A 38 -5.81 -1.55 -15.61
N VAL A 39 -4.73 -0.77 -15.55
CA VAL A 39 -4.12 -0.18 -16.75
C VAL A 39 -3.68 -1.26 -17.76
N GLN A 40 -3.05 -2.34 -17.28
CA GLN A 40 -2.55 -3.40 -18.16
C GLN A 40 -3.66 -4.13 -18.93
N VAL A 41 -4.80 -4.41 -18.27
CA VAL A 41 -5.93 -5.11 -18.90
C VAL A 41 -6.62 -4.25 -19.97
N HIS A 42 -6.64 -2.92 -19.79
CA HIS A 42 -7.29 -2.01 -20.75
C HIS A 42 -6.34 -1.51 -21.85
N GLY A 43 -5.03 -1.74 -21.72
CA GLY A 43 -4.03 -1.24 -22.67
C GLY A 43 -4.02 0.28 -22.75
N ALA A 44 -3.89 0.83 -23.96
CA ALA A 44 -3.83 2.27 -24.18
C ALA A 44 -5.09 3.01 -23.71
N LEU A 45 -6.26 2.36 -23.72
CA LEU A 45 -7.52 2.93 -23.23
C LEU A 45 -7.47 3.22 -21.72
N GLY A 46 -6.66 2.48 -20.97
CA GLY A 46 -6.44 2.74 -19.55
C GLY A 46 -5.70 4.06 -19.27
N GLN A 47 -5.15 4.70 -20.31
CA GLN A 47 -4.40 5.96 -20.24
C GLN A 47 -5.14 7.14 -20.91
N THR A 48 -6.37 6.93 -21.39
CA THR A 48 -7.22 7.97 -21.97
C THR A 48 -8.24 8.51 -20.96
N TRP A 49 -9.03 9.51 -21.36
CA TRP A 49 -10.12 10.10 -20.58
C TRP A 49 -11.44 9.30 -20.61
N GLU A 50 -11.45 8.15 -21.29
CA GLU A 50 -12.63 7.28 -21.32
C GLU A 50 -12.78 6.47 -20.03
N HIS A 51 -11.66 6.26 -19.32
CA HIS A 51 -11.61 5.56 -18.05
C HIS A 51 -10.67 6.27 -17.06
N ASP A 52 -11.11 6.42 -15.81
CA ASP A 52 -10.33 7.05 -14.75
C ASP A 52 -9.16 6.19 -14.22
N ALA A 53 -8.83 5.07 -14.88
CA ALA A 53 -7.79 4.12 -14.45
C ALA A 53 -6.43 4.80 -14.22
N HIS A 54 -6.06 5.74 -15.11
CA HIS A 54 -4.85 6.53 -15.00
C HIS A 54 -4.83 7.48 -13.79
N LEU A 55 -5.99 7.96 -13.32
CA LEU A 55 -6.11 8.76 -12.10
C LEU A 55 -5.83 7.89 -10.87
N TYR A 56 -6.40 6.69 -10.81
CA TYR A 56 -6.14 5.74 -9.71
C TYR A 56 -4.68 5.28 -9.66
N MET A 57 -4.03 5.11 -10.81
CA MET A 57 -2.60 4.79 -10.88
C MET A 57 -1.73 5.91 -10.30
N ARG A 58 -2.00 7.17 -10.69
CA ARG A 58 -1.31 8.33 -10.11
C ARG A 58 -1.51 8.44 -8.60
N HIS A 59 -2.73 8.24 -8.14
CA HIS A 59 -3.04 8.28 -6.72
C HIS A 59 -2.34 7.14 -5.95
N ALA A 60 -2.33 5.92 -6.51
CA ALA A 60 -1.62 4.79 -5.93
C ALA A 60 -0.11 5.05 -5.82
N TRP A 61 0.52 5.67 -6.82
CA TRP A 61 1.93 6.07 -6.74
C TRP A 61 2.19 7.07 -5.63
N GLN A 62 1.36 8.12 -5.53
CA GLN A 62 1.52 9.14 -4.48
C GLN A 62 1.35 8.54 -3.08
N CYS A 63 0.30 7.75 -2.86
CA CYS A 63 0.04 7.09 -1.58
C CYS A 63 1.09 6.04 -1.20
N ALA A 64 1.65 5.32 -2.18
CA ALA A 64 2.72 4.37 -1.94
C ALA A 64 4.01 5.05 -1.47
N ALA A 65 4.31 6.25 -1.98
CA ALA A 65 5.50 7.02 -1.60
C ALA A 65 5.32 7.82 -0.30
N LEU A 66 4.12 8.34 -0.03
CA LEU A 66 3.84 9.15 1.15
C LEU A 66 4.05 8.34 2.44
N LEU A 67 4.57 8.97 3.50
CA LEU A 67 4.81 8.34 4.82
C LEU A 67 5.78 7.13 4.81
N GLY A 68 6.64 7.03 3.79
CA GLY A 68 7.64 5.97 3.63
C GLY A 68 7.12 4.77 2.83
N ASP A 69 7.92 4.24 1.90
CA ASP A 69 7.49 3.13 1.05
C ASP A 69 7.34 1.80 1.82
N SER A 70 6.67 0.82 1.19
CA SER A 70 6.41 -0.48 1.82
C SER A 70 7.68 -1.18 2.27
N ARG A 71 8.77 -1.07 1.50
CA ARG A 71 10.05 -1.72 1.82
C ARG A 71 10.65 -1.11 3.08
N ALA A 72 10.69 0.21 3.18
CA ALA A 72 11.20 0.94 4.33
C ALA A 72 10.38 0.62 5.59
N LEU A 73 9.05 0.60 5.48
CA LEU A 73 8.16 0.31 6.60
C LEU A 73 8.28 -1.13 7.07
N TYR A 74 8.28 -2.12 6.18
CA TYR A 74 8.47 -3.52 6.58
C TYR A 74 9.84 -3.74 7.21
N HIS A 75 10.88 -3.10 6.67
CA HIS A 75 12.22 -3.17 7.24
C HIS A 75 12.28 -2.57 8.65
N GLU A 76 11.67 -1.41 8.88
CA GLU A 76 11.64 -0.78 10.20
C GLU A 76 10.84 -1.60 11.21
N VAL A 77 9.70 -2.16 10.82
CA VAL A 77 8.95 -3.10 11.68
C VAL A 77 9.81 -4.31 12.06
N GLY A 78 10.53 -4.89 11.08
CA GLY A 78 11.46 -5.99 11.32
C GLY A 78 12.58 -5.61 12.29
N ARG A 79 13.18 -4.43 12.13
CA ARG A 79 14.21 -3.92 13.06
C ARG A 79 13.68 -3.79 14.49
N ARG A 80 12.50 -3.20 14.67
CA ARG A 80 11.88 -3.03 16.00
C ARG A 80 11.54 -4.37 16.64
N PHE A 81 11.06 -5.32 15.85
CA PHE A 81 10.78 -6.67 16.33
C PHE A 81 12.06 -7.37 16.82
N ALA A 82 13.14 -7.29 16.04
CA ALA A 82 14.42 -7.88 16.42
C ALA A 82 15.04 -7.21 17.66
N GLY A 83 14.93 -5.88 17.78
CA GLY A 83 15.44 -5.13 18.94
C GLY A 83 14.64 -5.31 20.22
N ALA A 84 13.38 -5.75 20.13
CA ALA A 84 12.56 -6.09 21.31
C ALA A 84 12.84 -7.50 21.85
N ALA A 85 13.58 -8.33 21.10
CA ALA A 85 13.89 -9.71 21.45
C ALA A 85 15.25 -9.89 22.17
N THR A 86 16.00 -8.80 22.34
CA THR A 86 17.28 -8.73 23.06
C THR A 86 17.09 -8.03 24.40
#